data_AF-A0A0C9VT90-F1
#
_entry.id   AF-A0A0C9VT90-F1
#
_cell.length_a   1.000
_cell.length_b   1.000
_cell.length_c   1.000
_cell.angle_alpha   90.00
_cell.angle_beta   90.00
_cell.angle_gamma   90.00
#
_symmetry.space_group_name_H-M   'P 1'
#
loop_
_entity.id
_entity.type
_entity.pdbx_description
1 polymer ?
#
loop_
_entity_poly.entity_id
_entity_poly.type
_entity_poly.pdbx_seq_one_letter_code
_entity_poly.pdbx_strand_id
1 'polypeptide(L)'
;MERSLDSKLATWTTAGNTILSTPAISSIQRIGDHNPSTSASLGSLPSPQFTSPVQTITDAHSDHESLPFTLTIPTIKRGKDAWKKVIEDWEKGDPTHGLNKPLKDWSVAWIKYSCKAQLYAKRKIIAEEYINSYHRDDTAFFSAYPVASDGIDPLVNAIRAERTKMGLIKTHNSKYGTPEERATARGN
;
A
#
# COMPACT_ATOMS: atom_id res chain seq x y z
N MET A 1 -43.26 -3.43 -48.47
CA MET A 1 -43.05 -4.22 -47.24
C MET A 1 -41.73 -3.79 -46.62
N GLU A 2 -41.52 -2.52 -46.29
CA GLU A 2 -42.05 -1.80 -45.12
C GLU A 2 -42.24 -2.67 -43.88
N ARG A 3 -41.24 -2.64 -42.97
CA ARG A 3 -41.42 -2.56 -41.51
C ARG A 3 -40.29 -1.71 -40.92
N SER A 4 -40.63 -0.44 -40.74
CA SER A 4 -40.05 0.47 -39.75
C SER A 4 -40.34 -0.05 -38.35
N LEU A 5 -39.37 0.05 -37.44
CA LEU A 5 -39.61 0.27 -36.01
C LEU A 5 -38.48 1.16 -35.47
N ASP A 6 -38.79 2.45 -35.40
CA ASP A 6 -38.15 3.46 -34.59
C ASP A 6 -38.24 3.19 -33.07
N SER A 7 -37.41 3.94 -32.34
CA SER A 7 -37.61 4.43 -30.96
C SER A 7 -37.01 3.60 -29.82
N LYS A 8 -36.01 4.16 -29.14
CA LYS A 8 -36.23 5.06 -27.98
C LYS A 8 -34.90 5.61 -27.42
N LEU A 9 -34.73 6.92 -27.58
CA LEU A 9 -33.85 7.77 -26.78
C LEU A 9 -34.36 7.80 -25.33
N ALA A 10 -33.44 7.70 -24.36
CA ALA A 10 -33.71 8.05 -22.97
C ALA A 10 -32.79 9.19 -22.55
N THR A 11 -33.25 10.41 -22.81
CA THR A 11 -32.84 11.64 -22.13
C THR A 11 -33.25 11.57 -20.65
N TRP A 12 -32.31 11.83 -19.75
CA TRP A 12 -32.63 12.22 -18.37
C TRP A 12 -32.06 13.62 -18.14
N THR A 13 -32.98 14.59 -18.13
CA THR A 13 -32.78 15.94 -17.61
C THR A 13 -33.39 15.97 -16.22
N THR A 14 -32.66 16.36 -15.20
CA THR A 14 -33.23 16.78 -13.91
C THR A 14 -32.41 17.95 -13.40
N ALA A 15 -33.11 19.07 -13.22
CA ALA A 15 -32.59 20.33 -12.73
C ALA A 15 -32.63 20.39 -11.20
N GLY A 16 -31.59 21.02 -10.62
CA GLY A 16 -31.62 21.95 -9.48
C GLY A 16 -32.28 21.54 -8.16
N ASN A 17 -31.48 21.57 -7.08
CA ASN A 17 -31.75 22.50 -5.98
C ASN A 17 -30.54 22.67 -5.03
N THR A 18 -30.12 23.91 -4.88
CA THR A 18 -29.25 24.47 -3.84
C THR A 18 -30.01 24.54 -2.51
N ILE A 19 -29.42 24.16 -1.36
CA ILE A 19 -29.34 24.97 -0.10
C ILE A 19 -28.15 24.49 0.77
N LEU A 20 -27.37 25.48 1.20
CA LEU A 20 -26.41 25.55 2.32
C LEU A 20 -26.77 24.73 3.58
N SER A 21 -25.75 24.12 4.21
CA SER A 21 -25.54 24.24 5.67
C SER A 21 -24.20 23.62 6.08
N THR A 22 -23.22 24.46 6.39
CA THR A 22 -21.96 24.10 7.04
C THR A 22 -22.06 24.36 8.55
N PRO A 23 -21.82 23.37 9.43
CA PRO A 23 -21.59 23.65 10.83
C PRO A 23 -20.13 24.05 11.10
N ALA A 24 -19.99 25.05 11.96
CA ALA A 24 -18.76 25.65 12.44
C ALA A 24 -17.88 24.68 13.24
N ILE A 25 -16.56 24.76 13.03
CA ILE A 25 -15.57 24.13 13.92
C ILE A 25 -14.86 25.22 14.71
N SER A 26 -15.03 25.11 16.03
CA SER A 26 -14.60 26.00 17.08
C SER A 26 -13.08 26.14 17.15
N SER A 27 -12.62 27.39 17.22
CA SER A 27 -11.24 27.78 17.48
C SER A 27 -10.96 27.66 18.98
N ILE A 28 -10.03 26.79 19.38
CA ILE A 28 -9.53 26.73 20.76
C ILE A 28 -8.15 27.41 20.77
N GLN A 29 -8.15 28.68 21.21
CA GLN A 29 -6.98 29.32 21.80
C GLN A 29 -6.83 28.80 23.24
N ARG A 30 -5.64 28.36 23.63
CA ARG A 30 -5.28 28.25 25.04
C ARG A 30 -3.98 29.00 25.30
N ILE A 31 -4.18 30.22 25.78
CA ILE A 31 -3.19 31.05 26.47
C ILE A 31 -2.89 30.34 27.79
N GLY A 32 -1.60 30.14 28.08
CA GLY A 32 -1.11 29.69 29.37
C GLY A 32 -0.41 30.85 30.05
N ASP A 33 -1.16 31.55 30.89
CA ASP A 33 -0.70 32.65 31.74
C ASP A 33 0.29 32.17 32.81
N HIS A 34 1.22 33.06 33.10
CA HIS A 34 2.24 33.00 34.14
C HIS A 34 1.73 33.73 35.38
N ASN A 35 1.85 33.15 36.58
CA ASN A 35 2.12 33.90 37.82
C ASN A 35 2.63 32.99 38.96
N PRO A 36 3.53 33.46 39.85
CA PRO A 36 4.23 32.64 40.84
C PRO A 36 3.74 32.85 42.30
N SER A 37 4.32 32.02 43.17
CA SER A 37 4.51 32.17 44.63
C SER A 37 3.29 31.99 45.56
N THR A 38 3.43 31.10 46.55
CA THR A 38 3.49 31.43 48.00
C THR A 38 3.78 30.15 48.82
N SER A 39 4.66 30.30 49.83
CA SER A 39 5.32 29.30 50.67
C SER A 39 4.50 28.74 51.86
N ALA A 40 5.10 27.69 52.48
CA ALA A 40 5.08 27.25 53.90
C ALA A 40 4.25 25.99 54.21
N SER A 41 4.62 25.03 55.07
CA SER A 41 5.89 24.60 55.69
C SER A 41 5.62 23.27 56.45
N LEU A 42 6.62 22.40 56.51
CA LEU A 42 6.93 21.34 57.50
C LEU A 42 5.86 20.32 57.97
N GLY A 43 6.12 19.06 57.64
CA GLY A 43 5.62 17.86 58.33
C GLY A 43 6.52 16.66 58.05
N SER A 44 7.05 16.05 59.12
CA SER A 44 8.16 15.07 59.15
C SER A 44 7.93 13.72 58.45
N LEU A 45 9.09 13.12 58.09
CA LEU A 45 9.36 11.77 57.57
C LEU A 45 8.55 10.63 58.23
N PRO A 46 8.32 9.53 57.49
CA PRO A 46 9.22 8.38 57.68
C PRO A 46 9.77 7.83 56.36
N SER A 47 11.02 7.37 56.40
CA SER A 47 11.69 6.67 55.30
C SER A 47 10.94 5.39 54.91
N PRO A 48 10.87 5.09 53.61
CA PRO A 48 10.91 3.72 53.14
C PRO A 48 12.10 3.53 52.20
N GLN A 49 13.07 2.78 52.71
CA GLN A 49 13.77 1.69 52.02
C GLN A 49 14.18 1.95 50.55
N PHE A 50 15.47 2.20 50.35
CA PHE A 50 16.15 1.94 49.08
C PHE A 50 16.07 0.44 48.77
N THR A 51 15.01 0.00 48.09
CA THR A 51 15.08 -1.20 47.28
C THR A 51 15.70 -0.79 45.96
N SER A 52 16.93 -1.24 45.73
CA SER A 52 17.52 -1.18 44.39
C SER A 52 16.54 -1.88 43.44
N PRO A 53 16.07 -1.24 42.36
CA PRO A 53 15.50 -2.01 41.29
C PRO A 53 16.64 -2.88 40.78
N VAL A 54 16.53 -4.18 41.03
CA VAL A 54 17.19 -5.17 40.18
C VAL A 54 16.75 -4.80 38.78
N GLN A 55 17.63 -4.11 38.06
CA GLN A 55 17.49 -3.98 36.63
C GLN A 55 17.66 -5.40 36.12
N THR A 56 16.55 -6.12 36.07
CA THR A 56 16.38 -7.15 35.05
C THR A 56 16.61 -6.39 33.78
N ILE A 57 17.85 -6.45 33.30
CA ILE A 57 18.20 -6.24 31.91
C ILE A 57 17.46 -7.38 31.24
N THR A 58 16.15 -7.17 31.04
CA THR A 58 15.42 -7.92 30.05
C THR A 58 16.13 -7.49 28.79
N ASP A 59 17.10 -8.31 28.42
CA ASP A 59 17.69 -8.35 27.10
C ASP A 59 16.48 -8.25 26.18
N ALA A 60 16.24 -7.04 25.69
CA ALA A 60 15.47 -6.86 24.51
C ALA A 60 16.35 -7.54 23.47
N HIS A 61 16.17 -8.86 23.36
CA HIS A 61 16.45 -9.64 22.19
C HIS A 61 15.75 -8.86 21.08
N SER A 62 16.50 -7.89 20.53
CA SER A 62 16.37 -7.49 19.17
C SER A 62 16.58 -8.81 18.46
N ASP A 63 15.47 -9.47 18.18
CA ASP A 63 15.37 -10.53 17.20
C ASP A 63 15.80 -9.87 15.89
N HIS A 64 17.11 -9.66 15.77
CA HIS A 64 17.79 -9.54 14.51
C HIS A 64 17.63 -10.93 13.93
N GLU A 65 16.42 -11.19 13.40
CA GLU A 65 16.05 -12.39 12.69
C GLU A 65 17.19 -12.55 11.69
N SER A 66 18.12 -13.44 12.02
CA SER A 66 19.27 -13.79 11.20
C SER A 66 18.68 -14.59 10.06
N LEU A 67 17.93 -13.87 9.22
CA LEU A 67 17.30 -14.40 8.04
C LEU A 67 18.45 -14.92 7.21
N PRO A 68 18.48 -16.23 6.95
CA PRO A 68 19.59 -16.78 6.22
C PRO A 68 19.63 -16.05 4.88
N PHE A 69 20.81 -15.58 4.49
CA PHE A 69 21.08 -14.99 3.18
C PHE A 69 20.72 -15.93 2.01
N THR A 70 20.26 -17.15 2.31
CA THR A 70 19.78 -18.17 1.37
C THR A 70 18.36 -17.96 0.87
N LEU A 71 17.55 -17.07 1.47
CA LEU A 71 16.20 -16.78 0.97
C LEU A 71 16.27 -16.22 -0.45
N THR A 72 15.70 -16.96 -1.41
CA THR A 72 15.68 -16.58 -2.82
C THR A 72 14.25 -16.48 -3.29
N ILE A 73 13.93 -15.38 -3.98
CA ILE A 73 12.65 -15.27 -4.69
C ILE A 73 12.81 -16.02 -6.03
N PRO A 74 12.06 -17.10 -6.28
CA PRO A 74 12.24 -17.92 -7.48
C PRO A 74 12.04 -17.13 -8.77
N THR A 75 12.75 -17.48 -9.84
CA THR A 75 12.50 -16.90 -11.15
C THR A 75 11.34 -17.63 -11.80
N ILE A 76 10.23 -16.92 -12.05
CA ILE A 76 9.05 -17.48 -12.71
C ILE A 76 9.26 -17.35 -14.22
N LYS A 77 9.12 -18.47 -14.94
CA LYS A 77 9.16 -18.48 -16.41
C LYS A 77 7.95 -17.71 -16.95
N ARG A 78 8.13 -17.00 -18.07
CA ARG A 78 7.02 -16.33 -18.75
C ARG A 78 6.01 -17.37 -19.22
N GLY A 79 4.72 -17.09 -19.04
CA GLY A 79 3.63 -17.94 -19.49
C GLY A 79 2.29 -17.53 -18.92
N LYS A 80 1.23 -18.13 -19.46
CA LYS A 80 -0.17 -17.80 -19.13
C LYS A 80 -0.52 -17.96 -17.64
N ASP A 81 0.15 -18.87 -16.95
CA ASP A 81 -0.06 -19.20 -15.54
C ASP A 81 1.01 -18.60 -14.62
N ALA A 82 1.89 -17.73 -15.14
CA ALA A 82 2.97 -17.12 -14.36
C ALA A 82 2.42 -16.33 -13.16
N TRP A 83 1.30 -15.63 -13.35
CA TRP A 83 0.66 -14.86 -12.28
C TRP A 83 0.07 -15.77 -11.18
N LYS A 84 -0.43 -16.96 -11.53
CA LYS A 84 -0.91 -17.95 -10.54
C LYS A 84 0.22 -18.42 -9.63
N LYS A 85 1.42 -18.63 -10.21
CA LYS A 85 2.63 -18.92 -9.44
C LYS A 85 3.03 -17.79 -8.51
N VAL A 86 2.84 -16.53 -8.91
CA VAL A 86 3.03 -15.39 -8.01
C VAL A 86 2.07 -15.44 -6.81
N ILE A 87 0.79 -15.79 -7.03
CA ILE A 87 -0.17 -15.95 -5.93
C ILE A 87 0.24 -17.11 -5.03
N GLU A 88 0.60 -18.27 -5.58
CA GLU A 88 1.05 -19.43 -4.82
C GLU A 88 2.26 -19.10 -3.92
N ASP A 89 3.28 -18.47 -4.50
CA ASP A 89 4.46 -18.00 -3.77
C ASP A 89 4.09 -16.99 -2.66
N TRP A 90 3.10 -16.12 -2.93
CA TRP A 90 2.65 -15.11 -1.97
C TRP A 90 1.95 -15.71 -0.76
N GLU A 91 1.13 -16.75 -0.97
CA GLU A 91 0.25 -17.29 0.06
C GLU A 91 0.82 -18.48 0.82
N LYS A 92 1.50 -19.38 0.09
CA LYS A 92 2.00 -20.67 0.60
C LYS A 92 3.52 -20.67 0.67
N GLY A 93 4.18 -19.98 -0.25
CA GLY A 93 5.59 -20.15 -0.49
C GLY A 93 5.89 -21.46 -1.23
N ASP A 94 7.16 -21.66 -1.56
CA ASP A 94 7.65 -22.85 -2.28
C ASP A 94 8.96 -23.34 -1.64
N PRO A 95 8.88 -24.28 -0.68
CA PRO A 95 10.06 -24.83 -0.02
C PRO A 95 11.05 -25.46 -1.00
N THR A 96 10.57 -26.01 -2.12
CA THR A 96 11.44 -26.68 -3.11
C THR A 96 12.39 -25.71 -3.81
N HIS A 97 12.06 -24.42 -3.81
CA HIS A 97 12.86 -23.35 -4.40
C HIS A 97 13.46 -22.40 -3.35
N GLY A 98 13.53 -22.83 -2.08
CA GLY A 98 14.11 -22.05 -0.98
C GLY A 98 13.18 -20.96 -0.43
N LEU A 99 11.90 -20.98 -0.80
CA LEU A 99 10.86 -20.09 -0.30
C LEU A 99 10.08 -20.80 0.82
N ASN A 100 10.74 -21.03 1.97
CA ASN A 100 10.15 -21.74 3.11
C ASN A 100 9.03 -20.98 3.82
N LYS A 101 9.00 -19.65 3.66
CA LYS A 101 7.97 -18.77 4.23
C LYS A 101 7.22 -18.07 3.07
N PRO A 102 5.89 -17.93 3.13
CA PRO A 102 5.12 -17.14 2.16
C PRO A 102 5.65 -15.71 2.05
N LEU A 103 5.65 -15.12 0.84
CA LEU A 103 6.21 -13.77 0.67
C LEU A 103 5.52 -12.71 1.53
N LYS A 104 4.22 -12.84 1.79
CA LYS A 104 3.48 -11.88 2.63
C LYS A 104 4.01 -11.78 4.07
N ASP A 105 4.66 -12.84 4.56
CA ASP A 105 5.17 -12.96 5.92
C ASP A 105 6.65 -12.59 6.03
N TRP A 106 7.26 -12.08 4.95
CA TRP A 106 8.66 -11.70 4.93
C TRP A 106 8.91 -10.39 5.69
N SER A 107 10.03 -10.34 6.43
CA SER A 107 10.38 -9.15 7.21
C SER A 107 10.69 -7.95 6.30
N VAL A 108 10.26 -6.77 6.73
CA VAL A 108 10.48 -5.51 6.01
C VAL A 108 11.99 -5.20 5.91
N ALA A 109 12.75 -5.55 6.96
CA ALA A 109 14.20 -5.38 6.97
C ALA A 109 14.85 -6.17 5.82
N TRP A 110 14.44 -7.43 5.61
CA TRP A 110 14.97 -8.25 4.52
C TRP A 110 14.65 -7.65 3.15
N ILE A 111 13.39 -7.23 2.94
CA ILE A 111 12.96 -6.64 1.67
C ILE A 111 13.77 -5.37 1.36
N LYS A 112 14.09 -4.58 2.38
CA LYS A 112 14.87 -3.33 2.23
C LYS A 112 16.32 -3.59 1.84
N TYR A 113 16.97 -4.59 2.43
CA TYR A 113 18.40 -4.86 2.21
C TYR A 113 18.67 -5.88 1.10
N SER A 114 17.64 -6.55 0.59
CA SER A 114 17.76 -7.51 -0.51
C SER A 114 17.79 -6.84 -1.88
N CYS A 115 18.65 -7.34 -2.77
CA CYS A 115 18.64 -6.99 -4.19
C CYS A 115 17.35 -7.45 -4.92
N LYS A 116 16.46 -8.18 -4.24
CA LYS A 116 15.20 -8.72 -4.76
C LYS A 116 13.97 -7.86 -4.43
N ALA A 117 14.15 -6.67 -3.85
CA ALA A 117 13.06 -5.75 -3.49
C ALA A 117 12.07 -5.47 -4.64
N GLN A 118 12.58 -5.28 -5.86
CA GLN A 118 11.74 -5.03 -7.03
C GLN A 118 10.83 -6.22 -7.37
N LEU A 119 11.36 -7.45 -7.28
CA LEU A 119 10.61 -8.66 -7.57
C LEU A 119 9.53 -8.88 -6.51
N TYR A 120 9.87 -8.67 -5.23
CA TYR A 120 8.91 -8.64 -4.14
C TYR A 120 7.76 -7.65 -4.41
N ALA A 121 8.10 -6.40 -4.74
CA ALA A 121 7.10 -5.35 -4.98
C ALA A 121 6.15 -5.69 -6.14
N LYS A 122 6.66 -6.26 -7.23
CA LYS A 122 5.82 -6.71 -8.36
C LYS A 122 4.84 -7.80 -7.92
N ARG A 123 5.33 -8.80 -7.18
CA ARG A 123 4.51 -9.90 -6.68
C ARG A 123 3.44 -9.44 -5.70
N LYS A 124 3.81 -8.54 -4.78
CA LYS A 124 2.90 -7.88 -3.85
C LYS A 124 1.74 -7.20 -4.57
N ILE A 125 2.03 -6.40 -5.60
CA ILE A 125 0.99 -5.68 -6.37
C ILE A 125 -0.02 -6.66 -6.96
N ILE A 126 0.45 -7.72 -7.64
CA ILE A 126 -0.43 -8.72 -8.26
C ILE A 126 -1.26 -9.43 -7.19
N ALA A 127 -0.62 -9.88 -6.11
CA ALA A 127 -1.29 -10.66 -5.09
C ALA A 127 -2.33 -9.85 -4.32
N GLU A 128 -2.01 -8.62 -3.94
CA GLU A 128 -2.97 -7.73 -3.28
C GLU A 128 -4.13 -7.38 -4.20
N GLU A 129 -3.89 -7.13 -5.50
CA GLU A 129 -4.97 -6.87 -6.44
C GLU A 129 -5.91 -8.08 -6.55
N TYR A 130 -5.36 -9.27 -6.76
CA TYR A 130 -6.11 -10.50 -6.89
C TYR A 130 -6.93 -10.83 -5.63
N ILE A 131 -6.32 -10.67 -4.44
CA ILE A 131 -6.96 -11.01 -3.16
C ILE A 131 -7.97 -9.93 -2.75
N ASN A 132 -7.61 -8.66 -2.82
CA ASN A 132 -8.40 -7.57 -2.25
C ASN A 132 -9.46 -7.04 -3.22
N SER A 133 -9.12 -6.88 -4.50
CA SER A 133 -10.05 -6.31 -5.50
C SER A 133 -10.94 -7.37 -6.14
N TYR A 134 -10.42 -8.58 -6.36
CA TYR A 134 -11.12 -9.66 -7.07
C TYR A 134 -11.47 -10.87 -6.19
N HIS A 135 -11.20 -10.80 -4.88
CA HIS A 135 -11.59 -11.84 -3.92
C HIS A 135 -11.21 -13.27 -4.30
N ARG A 136 -10.06 -13.43 -4.97
CA ARG A 136 -9.56 -14.73 -5.46
C ARG A 136 -10.44 -15.37 -6.55
N ASP A 137 -11.14 -14.55 -7.32
CA ASP A 137 -11.86 -15.00 -8.51
C ASP A 137 -10.94 -14.94 -9.74
N ASP A 138 -10.44 -16.10 -10.15
CA ASP A 138 -9.64 -16.30 -11.37
C ASP A 138 -10.33 -15.71 -12.61
N THR A 139 -11.64 -15.89 -12.73
CA THR A 139 -12.40 -15.51 -13.92
C THR A 139 -12.59 -14.01 -14.02
N ALA A 140 -12.97 -13.38 -12.90
CA ALA A 140 -13.12 -11.93 -12.84
C ALA A 140 -11.77 -11.22 -13.02
N PHE A 141 -10.71 -11.73 -12.39
CA PHE A 141 -9.36 -11.18 -12.51
C PHE A 141 -8.85 -11.26 -13.95
N PHE A 142 -9.00 -12.42 -14.60
CA PHE A 142 -8.54 -12.61 -15.98
C PHE A 142 -9.37 -11.82 -16.99
N SER A 143 -10.67 -11.66 -16.74
CA SER A 143 -11.55 -10.81 -17.56
C SER A 143 -11.13 -9.34 -17.52
N ALA A 144 -10.75 -8.83 -16.34
CA ALA A 144 -10.27 -7.45 -16.18
C ALA A 144 -8.84 -7.25 -16.74
N TYR A 145 -7.98 -8.25 -16.59
CA TYR A 145 -6.58 -8.19 -17.03
C TYR A 145 -6.22 -9.35 -17.98
N PRO A 146 -6.70 -9.34 -19.24
CA PRO A 146 -6.37 -10.40 -20.21
C PRO A 146 -4.86 -10.48 -20.51
N VAL A 147 -4.14 -9.36 -20.31
CA VAL A 147 -2.67 -9.25 -20.39
C VAL A 147 -1.92 -10.09 -19.33
N ALA A 148 -2.63 -10.66 -18.35
CA ALA A 148 -2.06 -11.62 -17.40
C ALA A 148 -1.44 -12.83 -18.11
N SER A 149 -1.93 -13.14 -19.32
CA SER A 149 -1.39 -14.21 -20.16
C SER A 149 0.00 -13.92 -20.74
N ASP A 150 0.36 -12.64 -20.90
CA ASP A 150 1.64 -12.19 -21.47
C ASP A 150 2.79 -12.23 -20.44
N GLY A 151 2.44 -12.27 -19.16
CA GLY A 151 3.36 -12.43 -18.04
C GLY A 151 3.25 -11.35 -16.97
N ILE A 152 4.22 -11.37 -16.05
CA ILE A 152 4.20 -10.56 -14.82
C ILE A 152 4.33 -9.05 -15.09
N ASP A 153 5.26 -8.65 -15.96
CA ASP A 153 5.51 -7.22 -16.19
C ASP A 153 4.34 -6.50 -16.89
N PRO A 154 3.76 -7.03 -17.99
CA PRO A 154 2.56 -6.45 -18.59
C PRO A 154 1.41 -6.33 -17.59
N LEU A 155 1.20 -7.37 -16.77
CA LEU A 155 0.17 -7.39 -15.74
C LEU A 155 0.38 -6.30 -14.68
N VAL A 156 1.59 -6.19 -14.11
CA VAL A 156 1.90 -5.14 -13.12
C VAL A 156 1.68 -3.74 -13.70
N ASN A 157 2.06 -3.53 -14.96
CA ASN A 157 1.86 -2.24 -15.62
C ASN A 157 0.36 -1.93 -15.82
N ALA A 158 -0.44 -2.91 -16.22
CA ALA A 158 -1.89 -2.75 -16.35
C ALA A 158 -2.55 -2.42 -15.02
N ILE A 159 -2.21 -3.14 -13.94
CA ILE A 159 -2.73 -2.87 -12.59
C ILE A 159 -2.34 -1.46 -12.13
N ARG A 160 -1.08 -1.05 -12.35
CA ARG A 160 -0.64 0.31 -11.99
C ARG A 160 -1.39 1.38 -12.77
N ALA A 161 -1.58 1.19 -14.07
CA ALA A 161 -2.33 2.12 -14.90
C ALA A 161 -3.77 2.27 -14.39
N GLU A 162 -4.42 1.16 -14.03
CA GLU A 162 -5.78 1.17 -13.51
C GLU A 162 -5.87 1.88 -12.14
N ARG A 163 -4.97 1.55 -11.21
CA ARG A 163 -4.87 2.24 -9.91
C ARG A 163 -4.59 3.73 -10.06
N THR A 164 -3.82 4.15 -11.06
CA THR A 164 -3.62 5.57 -11.38
C THR A 164 -4.89 6.22 -11.90
N LYS A 165 -5.65 5.59 -12.80
CA LYS A 165 -6.94 6.12 -13.27
C LYS A 165 -7.94 6.33 -12.13
N MET A 166 -7.96 5.40 -11.16
CA MET A 166 -8.80 5.48 -9.97
C MET A 166 -8.29 6.48 -8.91
N GLY A 167 -7.12 7.10 -9.13
CA GLY A 167 -6.53 8.05 -8.19
C GLY A 167 -5.88 7.41 -6.95
N LEU A 168 -5.70 6.09 -6.92
CA LEU A 168 -5.05 5.37 -5.82
C LEU A 168 -3.53 5.56 -5.80
N ILE A 169 -2.93 5.85 -6.97
CA ILE A 169 -1.49 6.12 -7.09
C ILE A 169 -1.31 7.52 -7.65
N LYS A 170 -0.72 8.39 -6.83
CA LYS A 170 -0.29 9.72 -7.28
C LYS A 170 0.93 9.57 -8.18
N THR A 171 0.80 9.99 -9.44
CA THR A 171 1.95 10.14 -10.33
C THR A 171 2.74 11.36 -9.91
N HIS A 172 4.06 11.21 -9.77
CA HIS A 172 4.92 12.36 -9.59
C HIS A 172 5.16 12.99 -10.97
N ASN A 173 4.59 14.17 -11.20
CA ASN A 173 4.89 14.94 -12.41
C ASN A 173 6.38 15.30 -12.38
N SER A 174 7.08 15.07 -13.49
CA SER A 174 8.49 15.44 -13.56
C SER A 174 8.63 16.95 -13.39
N LYS A 175 9.74 17.42 -12.78
CA LYS A 175 10.05 18.85 -12.67
C LYS A 175 10.03 19.57 -14.04
N TYR A 176 10.26 18.81 -15.10
CA TYR A 176 10.34 19.30 -16.48
C TYR A 176 9.05 19.08 -17.27
N GLY A 177 7.94 18.76 -16.60
CA GLY A 177 6.68 18.51 -17.28
C GLY A 177 6.56 17.11 -17.90
N THR A 178 5.49 16.88 -18.65
CA THR A 178 5.27 15.65 -19.41
C THR A 178 6.27 15.53 -20.58
N PRO A 179 6.47 14.33 -21.17
CA PRO A 179 7.28 14.18 -22.38
C PRO A 179 6.87 15.15 -23.50
N GLU A 180 5.58 15.43 -23.65
CA GLU A 180 5.04 16.37 -24.64
C GLU A 180 5.46 17.82 -24.32
N GLU A 181 5.36 18.25 -23.06
CA GLU A 181 5.80 19.58 -22.61
C GLU A 181 7.32 19.79 -22.79
N ARG A 182 8.11 18.72 -22.66
CA ARG A 182 9.56 18.78 -22.94
C ARG A 182 9.87 18.89 -24.43
N ALA A 183 9.05 18.28 -25.29
CA ALA A 183 9.23 18.34 -26.74
C ALA A 183 8.95 19.75 -27.25
N THR A 184 7.94 20.44 -26.71
CA THR A 184 7.62 21.82 -27.08
C THR A 184 8.66 22.82 -26.55
N ALA A 185 9.23 22.60 -25.36
CA ALA A 185 10.24 23.48 -24.78
C ALA A 185 11.62 23.46 -25.50
N ARG A 186 11.89 22.47 -26.36
CA ARG A 186 13.17 22.34 -27.11
C ARG A 186 13.08 22.80 -28.57
N GLY A 187 11.88 23.15 -29.05
CA GLY A 187 11.60 23.44 -30.45
C GLY A 187 11.57 24.92 -30.83
N ASN A 188 11.93 25.83 -29.91
CA ASN A 188 12.06 27.28 -30.13
C ASN A 188 13.53 27.70 -29.94
#